data_AF-X1LVS3-F1
#
_entry.id   AF-X1LVS3-F1
#
_cell.length_a   1.000
_cell.length_b   1.000
_cell.length_c   1.000
_cell.angle_alpha   90.00
_cell.angle_beta   90.00
_cell.angle_gamma   90.00
#
_symmetry.space_group_name_H-M   'P 1'
#
loop_
_entity.id
_entity.type
_entity.pdbx_description
1 polymer ?
#
loop_
_entity_poly.entity_id
_entity_poly.type
_entity_poly.pdbx_seq_one_letter_code
_entity_poly.pdbx_strand_id
1 'polypeptide(L)'
;RSANCGHNLPGCFKLQPGIDFTGGTSMTLHFTPQVEQSQLRQEFINLGHPEAVIQGTGGDFFIRIKEISAQERETMTEGLETSLGSEITVRDYNTVSPSIATETARNAGIAVIIAAVAMLFYIAWAFRRMPKPFRWGTCAIIALVHNVLIVVGIFSILGRVANVEVDAMFITGVLTVVGYSINNTVVVFDRIRENTSKGISHDFAVTVNCSLMETLALNSISRR
;
A
#
# COMPACT_ATOMS: atom_id res chain seq x y z
N ARG A 1 -9.38 -4.10 -26.11
CA ARG A 1 -8.11 -3.94 -26.86
C ARG A 1 -6.99 -3.93 -25.84
N SER A 2 -6.21 -5.00 -25.83
CA SER A 2 -5.16 -5.32 -24.86
C SER A 2 -4.10 -4.21 -24.83
N ALA A 3 -3.90 -3.58 -23.67
CA ALA A 3 -2.74 -2.71 -23.42
C ALA A 3 -1.60 -3.59 -22.93
N ASN A 4 -0.94 -4.24 -23.90
CA ASN A 4 0.32 -4.94 -23.71
C ASN A 4 1.42 -3.88 -23.48
N CYS A 5 1.54 -3.37 -22.25
CA CYS A 5 2.64 -2.49 -21.84
C CYS A 5 3.86 -3.33 -21.44
N GLY A 6 4.39 -4.07 -22.40
CA GLY A 6 5.76 -4.56 -22.38
C GLY A 6 6.69 -3.47 -22.91
N HIS A 7 7.00 -2.47 -22.08
CA HIS A 7 8.11 -1.57 -22.33
C HIS A 7 8.67 -1.05 -21.00
N ASN A 8 9.88 -1.53 -20.68
CA ASN A 8 10.77 -0.97 -19.67
C ASN A 8 11.14 0.47 -20.10
N LEU A 9 10.31 1.44 -19.73
CA LEU A 9 10.67 2.85 -19.80
C LEU A 9 11.47 3.22 -18.53
N PRO A 10 12.75 3.59 -18.64
CA PRO A 10 13.54 4.05 -17.52
C PRO A 10 13.04 5.43 -17.09
N GLY A 11 12.17 5.49 -16.08
CA GLY A 11 11.77 6.77 -15.46
C GLY A 11 10.36 6.84 -14.88
N CYS A 12 9.48 5.89 -15.18
CA CYS A 12 8.13 5.92 -14.61
C CYS A 12 8.11 5.17 -13.27
N PHE A 13 8.00 5.90 -12.17
CA PHE A 13 7.66 5.35 -10.85
C PHE A 13 6.30 4.63 -10.95
N LYS A 14 6.35 3.32 -11.15
CA LYS A 14 5.17 2.45 -11.29
C LYS A 14 5.04 1.59 -10.04
N LEU A 15 3.83 1.51 -9.48
CA LEU A 15 3.51 0.54 -8.43
C LEU A 15 3.42 -0.86 -9.07
N GLN A 16 3.95 -1.86 -8.37
CA GLN A 16 3.82 -3.26 -8.80
C GLN A 16 2.53 -3.84 -8.21
N PRO A 17 1.47 -4.04 -9.01
CA PRO A 17 0.25 -4.63 -8.48
C PRO A 17 0.47 -6.11 -8.13
N GLY A 18 -0.12 -6.54 -7.01
CA GLY A 18 -0.14 -7.94 -6.58
C GLY A 18 -1.26 -8.74 -7.24
N ILE A 19 -1.40 -10.01 -6.81
CA ILE A 19 -2.39 -10.94 -7.36
C ILE A 19 -3.83 -10.50 -7.14
N ASP A 20 -4.11 -9.70 -6.10
CA ASP A 20 -5.43 -9.13 -5.82
C ASP A 20 -5.97 -8.24 -6.96
N PHE A 21 -5.08 -7.66 -7.76
CA PHE A 21 -5.44 -6.74 -8.85
C PHE A 21 -5.11 -7.28 -10.24
N THR A 22 -4.21 -8.26 -10.33
CA THR A 22 -3.77 -8.85 -11.61
C THR A 22 -4.30 -10.26 -11.85
N GLY A 23 -4.70 -10.96 -10.79
CA GLY A 23 -4.95 -12.39 -10.80
C GLY A 23 -3.64 -13.17 -10.80
N GLY A 24 -3.68 -14.38 -10.26
CA GLY A 24 -2.51 -15.23 -10.15
C GLY A 24 -2.53 -16.09 -8.91
N THR A 25 -1.43 -16.80 -8.71
CA THR A 25 -1.20 -17.63 -7.54
C THR A 25 0.08 -17.14 -6.84
N SER A 26 -0.03 -16.86 -5.55
CA SER A 26 1.11 -16.59 -4.67
C SER A 26 1.28 -17.72 -3.66
N MET A 27 2.51 -18.11 -3.39
CA MET A 27 2.82 -19.14 -2.41
C MET A 27 4.13 -18.84 -1.70
N THR A 28 4.21 -19.24 -0.45
CA THR A 28 5.44 -19.20 0.34
C THR A 28 5.93 -20.63 0.55
N LEU A 29 7.07 -20.96 -0.04
CA LEU A 29 7.66 -22.29 0.02
C LEU A 29 8.91 -22.27 0.89
N HIS A 30 9.02 -23.25 1.77
CA HIS A 30 10.24 -23.54 2.51
C HIS A 30 10.85 -24.84 1.99
N PHE A 31 12.16 -24.85 1.77
CA PHE A 31 12.88 -26.01 1.24
C PHE A 31 13.84 -26.60 2.28
N THR A 32 13.81 -27.92 2.41
CA THR A 32 14.76 -28.67 3.26
C THR A 32 15.38 -29.81 2.44
N PRO A 33 16.69 -29.78 2.11
CA PRO A 33 17.66 -28.71 2.36
C PRO A 33 17.39 -27.43 1.54
N GLN A 34 18.01 -26.32 1.95
CA GLN A 34 17.87 -25.01 1.31
C GLN A 34 18.38 -25.05 -0.13
N VAL A 35 17.59 -24.48 -1.05
CA VAL A 35 17.89 -24.42 -2.49
C VAL A 35 18.34 -23.02 -2.89
N GLU A 36 19.14 -22.91 -3.96
CA GLU A 36 19.45 -21.60 -4.51
C GLU A 36 18.27 -21.01 -5.30
N GLN A 37 18.05 -19.70 -5.15
CA GLN A 37 17.01 -18.98 -5.89
C GLN A 37 17.20 -19.07 -7.41
N SER A 38 18.45 -19.17 -7.87
CA SER A 38 18.83 -19.31 -9.27
C SER A 38 18.30 -20.63 -9.87
N GLN A 39 18.51 -21.74 -9.15
CA GLN A 39 18.03 -23.07 -9.50
C GLN A 39 16.50 -23.12 -9.47
N LEU A 40 15.89 -22.59 -8.41
CA LEU A 40 14.43 -22.54 -8.31
C LEU A 40 13.80 -21.77 -9.48
N ARG A 41 14.39 -20.63 -9.87
CA ARG A 41 13.93 -19.86 -11.05
C ARG A 41 14.03 -20.67 -12.33
N GLN A 42 15.11 -21.43 -12.50
CA GLN A 42 15.30 -22.26 -13.69
C GLN A 42 14.26 -23.39 -13.76
N GLU A 43 13.93 -24.01 -12.63
CA GLU A 43 12.91 -25.05 -12.59
C GLU A 43 11.51 -24.52 -12.88
N PHE A 44 11.15 -23.34 -12.37
CA PHE A 44 9.88 -22.71 -12.76
C PHE A 44 9.81 -22.41 -14.27
N ILE A 45 10.93 -22.06 -14.91
CA ILE A 45 10.98 -21.90 -16.37
C ILE A 45 10.76 -23.25 -17.07
N ASN A 46 11.41 -24.32 -16.61
CA ASN A 46 11.27 -25.68 -17.16
C ASN A 46 9.84 -26.22 -17.04
N LEU A 47 9.18 -25.91 -15.92
CA LEU A 47 7.79 -26.28 -15.63
C LEU A 47 6.76 -25.41 -16.38
N GLY A 48 7.20 -24.50 -17.25
CA GLY A 48 6.31 -23.71 -18.10
C GLY A 48 5.84 -22.37 -17.50
N HIS A 49 6.46 -21.92 -16.40
CA HIS A 49 6.17 -20.66 -15.72
C HIS A 49 7.35 -19.67 -15.78
N PRO A 50 7.77 -19.21 -16.97
CA PRO A 50 8.87 -18.26 -17.10
C PRO A 50 8.55 -16.87 -16.49
N GLU A 51 7.27 -16.57 -16.27
CA GLU A 51 6.82 -15.36 -15.59
C GLU A 51 7.00 -15.37 -14.07
N ALA A 52 7.48 -16.47 -13.47
CA ALA A 52 7.59 -16.60 -12.03
C ALA A 52 8.44 -15.48 -11.40
N VAL A 53 7.85 -14.79 -10.44
CA VAL A 53 8.56 -13.81 -9.59
C VAL A 53 8.87 -14.48 -8.27
N ILE A 54 10.16 -14.62 -7.97
CA ILE A 54 10.66 -15.32 -6.79
C ILE A 54 11.42 -14.33 -5.93
N GLN A 55 11.09 -14.27 -4.64
CA GLN A 55 11.71 -13.41 -3.64
C GLN A 55 12.10 -14.27 -2.42
N GLY A 56 13.39 -14.33 -2.09
CA GLY A 56 13.88 -15.06 -0.93
C GLY A 56 13.89 -14.20 0.33
N THR A 57 13.33 -14.71 1.43
CA THR A 57 13.34 -14.04 2.75
C THR A 57 13.62 -15.07 3.83
N GLY A 58 14.80 -15.01 4.46
CA GLY A 58 15.08 -15.78 5.68
C GLY A 58 15.00 -17.31 5.56
N GLY A 59 15.20 -17.86 4.35
CA GLY A 59 15.11 -19.30 4.05
C GLY A 59 13.76 -19.76 3.48
N ASP A 60 12.77 -18.86 3.44
CA ASP A 60 11.52 -19.04 2.71
C ASP A 60 11.59 -18.32 1.35
N PHE A 61 10.87 -18.85 0.37
CA PHE A 61 10.71 -18.22 -0.94
C PHE A 61 9.26 -17.85 -1.16
N PHE A 62 9.01 -16.56 -1.31
CA PHE A 62 7.74 -16.05 -1.82
C PHE A 62 7.77 -16.11 -3.34
N ILE A 63 6.81 -16.83 -3.93
CA ILE A 63 6.73 -17.09 -5.35
C ILE A 63 5.36 -16.64 -5.85
N ARG A 64 5.36 -15.96 -6.98
CA ARG A 64 4.15 -15.56 -7.71
C ARG A 64 4.21 -16.03 -9.16
N ILE A 65 3.13 -16.66 -9.59
CA ILE A 65 2.93 -17.20 -10.93
C ILE A 65 1.51 -16.85 -11.42
N LYS A 66 1.19 -17.19 -12.67
CA LYS A 66 -0.20 -17.15 -13.14
C LYS A 66 -1.09 -18.09 -12.35
N GLU A 67 -2.39 -17.88 -12.47
CA GLU A 67 -3.39 -18.74 -11.84
C GLU A 67 -3.15 -20.18 -12.30
N ILE A 68 -2.99 -21.07 -11.33
CA ILE A 68 -2.89 -22.52 -11.54
C ILE A 68 -4.03 -23.24 -10.83
N SER A 69 -4.44 -24.36 -11.41
CA SER A 69 -5.41 -25.26 -10.77
C SER A 69 -4.78 -26.01 -9.60
N ALA A 70 -5.63 -26.55 -8.71
CA ALA A 70 -5.18 -27.36 -7.58
C ALA A 70 -4.39 -28.61 -8.04
N GLN A 71 -4.72 -29.17 -9.21
CA GLN A 71 -4.04 -30.33 -9.78
C GLN A 71 -2.68 -29.96 -10.38
N GLU A 72 -2.59 -28.86 -11.15
CA GLU A 72 -1.31 -28.35 -11.66
C GLU A 72 -0.35 -28.00 -10.52
N ARG A 73 -0.87 -27.49 -9.40
CA ARG A 73 -0.08 -27.23 -8.19
C ARG A 73 0.57 -28.49 -7.63
N GLU A 74 -0.18 -29.59 -7.55
CA GLU A 74 0.33 -30.86 -7.03
C GLU A 74 1.44 -31.39 -7.94
N THR A 75 1.18 -31.43 -9.26
CA THR A 75 2.19 -31.85 -10.26
C THR A 75 3.42 -30.94 -10.25
N MET A 76 3.25 -29.63 -10.09
CA MET A 76 4.35 -28.68 -9.99
C MET A 76 5.15 -28.88 -8.69
N THR A 77 4.49 -29.14 -7.57
CA THR A 77 5.17 -29.35 -6.28
C THR A 77 5.99 -30.64 -6.30
N GLU A 78 5.40 -31.73 -6.80
CA GLU A 78 6.11 -33.01 -7.02
C GLU A 78 7.28 -32.86 -7.99
N GLY A 79 7.09 -32.10 -9.07
CA GLY A 79 8.14 -31.79 -10.05
C GLY A 79 9.30 -31.01 -9.43
N LEU A 80 9.01 -30.04 -8.56
CA LEU A 80 10.02 -29.28 -7.83
C LEU A 80 10.76 -30.13 -6.80
N GLU A 81 10.06 -30.99 -6.04
CA GLU A 81 10.68 -31.91 -5.09
C GLU A 81 11.62 -32.89 -5.78
N THR A 82 11.18 -33.46 -6.90
CA THR A 82 11.96 -34.42 -7.70
C THR A 82 13.19 -33.77 -8.32
N SER A 83 13.05 -32.56 -8.85
CA SER A 83 14.14 -31.89 -9.59
C SER A 83 15.18 -31.26 -8.65
N LEU A 84 14.74 -30.70 -7.52
CA LEU A 84 15.62 -30.04 -6.56
C LEU A 84 16.14 -30.99 -5.47
N GLY A 85 15.55 -32.17 -5.31
CA GLY A 85 15.94 -33.14 -4.29
C GLY A 85 15.73 -32.62 -2.85
N SER A 86 14.78 -31.70 -2.68
CA SER A 86 14.44 -31.06 -1.40
C SER A 86 12.97 -31.24 -1.10
N GLU A 87 12.64 -31.51 0.16
CA GLU A 87 11.26 -31.53 0.64
C GLU A 87 10.70 -30.10 0.67
N ILE A 88 9.48 -29.92 0.17
CA ILE A 88 8.81 -28.62 0.11
C ILE A 88 7.73 -28.54 1.19
N THR A 89 7.86 -27.54 2.06
CA THR A 89 6.79 -27.17 2.99
C THR A 89 6.10 -25.90 2.49
N VAL A 90 4.82 -26.01 2.11
CA VAL A 90 3.98 -24.86 1.74
C VAL A 90 3.53 -24.15 3.01
N ARG A 91 4.00 -22.92 3.23
CA ARG A 91 3.64 -22.08 4.39
C ARG A 91 2.36 -21.30 4.16
N ASP A 92 2.24 -20.72 2.98
CA ASP A 92 1.11 -19.89 2.58
C ASP A 92 0.79 -20.16 1.11
N TYR A 93 -0.48 -20.08 0.76
CA TYR A 93 -0.97 -20.27 -0.59
C TYR A 93 -2.23 -19.44 -0.79
N ASN A 94 -2.21 -18.59 -1.81
CA ASN A 94 -3.36 -17.78 -2.20
C ASN A 94 -3.50 -17.79 -3.72
N THR A 95 -4.72 -17.92 -4.23
CA THR A 95 -5.01 -17.89 -5.66
C THR A 95 -6.21 -17.01 -5.90
N VAL A 96 -6.05 -16.09 -6.85
CA VAL A 96 -7.08 -15.13 -7.25
C VAL A 96 -7.28 -15.24 -8.75
N SER A 97 -8.49 -15.59 -9.17
CA SER A 97 -8.82 -15.64 -10.59
C SER A 97 -8.83 -14.23 -11.21
N PRO A 98 -8.45 -14.06 -12.49
CA PRO A 98 -8.47 -12.77 -13.18
C PRO A 98 -9.81 -12.03 -13.10
N SER A 99 -10.93 -12.76 -13.12
CA SER A 99 -12.27 -12.18 -12.93
C SER A 99 -12.40 -11.48 -11.58
N ILE A 100 -12.08 -12.18 -10.49
CA ILE A 100 -12.10 -11.65 -9.12
C ILE A 100 -11.12 -10.48 -9.01
N ALA A 101 -9.92 -10.59 -9.58
CA ALA A 101 -8.94 -9.51 -9.54
C ALA A 101 -9.44 -8.23 -10.23
N THR A 102 -10.08 -8.35 -11.39
CA THR A 102 -10.67 -7.19 -12.09
C THR A 102 -11.82 -6.56 -11.31
N GLU A 103 -12.65 -7.39 -10.66
CA GLU A 103 -13.73 -6.90 -9.81
C GLU A 103 -13.18 -6.19 -8.57
N THR A 104 -12.20 -6.79 -7.89
CA THR A 104 -11.50 -6.21 -6.74
C THR A 104 -10.84 -4.89 -7.08
N ALA A 105 -10.11 -4.81 -8.20
CA ALA A 105 -9.48 -3.57 -8.65
C ALA A 105 -10.53 -2.47 -8.92
N ARG A 106 -11.66 -2.82 -9.54
CA ARG A 106 -12.76 -1.89 -9.78
C ARG A 106 -13.40 -1.42 -8.48
N ASN A 107 -13.71 -2.34 -7.57
CA ASN A 107 -14.34 -2.04 -6.28
C ASN A 107 -13.41 -1.18 -5.40
N ALA A 108 -12.11 -1.49 -5.39
CA ALA A 108 -11.10 -0.68 -4.73
C ALA A 108 -11.03 0.75 -5.30
N GLY A 109 -11.03 0.89 -6.63
CA GLY A 109 -11.07 2.20 -7.29
C GLY A 109 -12.31 3.01 -6.92
N ILE A 110 -13.49 2.36 -6.89
CA ILE A 110 -14.74 2.99 -6.45
C ILE A 110 -14.64 3.41 -4.97
N ALA A 111 -14.11 2.55 -4.10
CA ALA A 111 -13.95 2.84 -2.68
C ALA A 111 -13.05 4.06 -2.45
N VAL A 112 -11.94 4.18 -3.19
CA VAL A 112 -11.04 5.35 -3.11
C VAL A 112 -11.76 6.63 -3.55
N ILE A 113 -12.57 6.58 -4.62
CA ILE A 113 -13.34 7.75 -5.08
C ILE A 113 -14.38 8.16 -4.02
N ILE A 114 -15.13 7.21 -3.48
CA ILE A 114 -16.12 7.46 -2.43
C ILE A 114 -15.44 8.06 -1.20
N ALA A 115 -14.30 7.48 -0.78
CA ALA A 115 -13.51 8.00 0.33
C ALA A 115 -13.01 9.43 0.07
N ALA A 116 -12.49 9.71 -1.12
CA ALA A 116 -12.03 11.05 -1.49
C ALA A 116 -13.16 12.08 -1.44
N VAL A 117 -14.34 11.75 -1.95
CA VAL A 117 -15.53 12.61 -1.89
C VAL A 117 -15.99 12.81 -0.44
N ALA A 118 -16.09 11.74 0.34
CA ALA A 118 -16.45 11.80 1.76
C ALA A 118 -15.47 12.68 2.55
N MET A 119 -14.18 12.59 2.23
CA MET A 119 -13.13 13.43 2.83
C MET A 119 -13.28 14.90 2.46
N LEU A 120 -13.58 15.23 1.21
CA LEU A 120 -13.87 16.61 0.82
C LEU A 120 -15.08 17.18 1.58
N PHE A 121 -16.15 16.40 1.73
CA PHE A 121 -17.31 16.81 2.53
C PHE A 121 -16.94 17.00 4.00
N TYR A 122 -16.14 16.10 4.57
CA TYR A 122 -15.68 16.21 5.95
C TYR A 122 -14.81 17.45 6.17
N ILE A 123 -13.85 17.74 5.29
CA ILE A 123 -13.04 18.98 5.33
C ILE A 123 -13.95 20.21 5.27
N ALA A 124 -14.88 20.23 4.30
CA ALA A 124 -15.80 21.36 4.12
C ALA A 124 -16.69 21.59 5.36
N TRP A 125 -17.15 20.50 6.00
CA TRP A 125 -17.92 20.58 7.22
C TRP A 125 -17.07 21.01 8.43
N ALA A 126 -15.89 20.42 8.61
CA ALA A 126 -14.97 20.71 9.72
C ALA A 126 -14.52 22.19 9.71
N PHE A 127 -14.17 22.72 8.54
CA PHE A 127 -13.70 24.11 8.41
C PHE A 127 -14.82 25.14 8.24
N ARG A 128 -16.10 24.75 8.28
CA ARG A 128 -17.24 25.67 8.11
C ARG A 128 -17.22 26.84 9.09
N ARG A 129 -16.70 26.62 10.31
CA ARG A 129 -16.64 27.64 11.39
C ARG A 129 -15.32 28.42 11.40
N MET A 130 -14.48 28.26 10.38
CA MET A 130 -13.20 28.95 10.25
C MET A 130 -13.40 30.32 9.57
N PRO A 131 -12.66 31.38 9.95
CA PRO A 131 -12.82 32.71 9.35
C PRO A 131 -12.56 32.78 7.83
N LYS A 132 -11.77 31.83 7.30
CA LYS A 132 -11.39 31.76 5.87
C LYS A 132 -11.39 30.30 5.39
N PRO A 133 -12.56 29.65 5.27
CA PRO A 133 -12.67 28.19 5.10
C PRO A 133 -11.87 27.67 3.90
N PHE A 134 -11.86 28.41 2.79
CA PHE A 134 -11.11 28.03 1.59
C PHE A 134 -9.60 27.94 1.81
N ARG A 135 -8.99 28.91 2.50
CA ARG A 135 -7.53 28.93 2.71
C ARG A 135 -7.07 27.75 3.56
N TRP A 136 -7.79 27.49 4.65
CA TRP A 136 -7.47 26.39 5.56
C TRP A 136 -7.76 25.02 4.94
N GLY A 137 -8.87 24.91 4.19
CA GLY A 137 -9.21 23.71 3.44
C GLY A 137 -8.18 23.36 2.37
N THR A 138 -7.71 24.33 1.59
CA THR A 138 -6.65 24.11 0.59
C THR A 138 -5.34 23.64 1.24
N CYS A 139 -4.93 24.25 2.36
CA CYS A 139 -3.76 23.78 3.11
C CYS A 139 -3.93 22.32 3.58
N ALA A 140 -5.11 21.97 4.11
CA ALA A 140 -5.40 20.60 4.54
C ALA A 140 -5.35 19.60 3.38
N ILE A 141 -5.91 19.95 2.21
CA ILE A 141 -5.86 19.11 1.01
C ILE A 141 -4.42 18.90 0.54
N ILE A 142 -3.60 19.97 0.50
CA ILE A 142 -2.18 19.88 0.11
C ILE A 142 -1.43 18.95 1.06
N ALA A 143 -1.65 19.07 2.37
CA ALA A 143 -1.03 18.18 3.36
C ALA A 143 -1.43 16.71 3.16
N LEU A 144 -2.70 16.44 2.85
CA LEU A 144 -3.17 15.08 2.56
C LEU A 144 -2.56 14.51 1.29
N VAL A 145 -2.54 15.30 0.21
CA VAL A 145 -1.91 14.90 -1.05
C VAL A 145 -0.43 14.57 -0.83
N HIS A 146 0.28 15.41 -0.09
CA HIS A 146 1.69 15.17 0.27
C HIS A 146 1.87 13.83 1.01
N ASN A 147 1.01 13.53 2.00
CA ASN A 147 1.12 12.28 2.75
C ASN A 147 0.85 11.05 1.88
N VAL A 148 -0.14 11.10 1.00
CA VAL A 148 -0.39 10.02 0.03
C VAL A 148 0.78 9.87 -0.95
N LEU A 149 1.32 10.99 -1.45
CA LEU A 149 2.47 10.96 -2.36
C LEU A 149 3.71 10.35 -1.74
N ILE A 150 3.98 10.61 -0.45
CA ILE A 150 5.09 9.97 0.27
C ILE A 150 4.87 8.45 0.33
N VAL A 151 3.69 7.99 0.76
CA VAL A 151 3.42 6.56 0.90
C VAL A 151 3.51 5.86 -0.46
N VAL A 152 2.87 6.41 -1.49
CA VAL A 152 2.92 5.87 -2.86
C VAL A 152 4.35 5.92 -3.43
N GLY A 153 5.09 6.99 -3.18
CA GLY A 153 6.48 7.15 -3.63
C GLY A 153 7.41 6.12 -3.01
N ILE A 154 7.30 5.90 -1.70
CA ILE A 154 8.06 4.86 -0.99
C ILE A 154 7.73 3.48 -1.58
N PHE A 155 6.46 3.11 -1.71
CA PHE A 155 6.08 1.82 -2.27
C PHE A 155 6.47 1.66 -3.75
N SER A 156 6.51 2.75 -4.52
CA SER A 156 7.03 2.68 -5.90
C SER A 156 8.54 2.42 -5.95
N ILE A 157 9.32 2.99 -5.02
CA ILE A 157 10.75 2.70 -4.88
C ILE A 157 10.97 1.26 -4.42
N LEU A 158 10.22 0.80 -3.41
CA LEU A 158 10.30 -0.57 -2.90
C LEU A 158 9.87 -1.59 -3.97
N GLY A 159 8.87 -1.28 -4.78
CA GLY A 159 8.50 -2.10 -5.94
C GLY A 159 9.67 -2.25 -6.92
N ARG A 160 10.44 -1.18 -7.16
CA ARG A 160 11.60 -1.26 -8.06
C ARG A 160 12.81 -1.98 -7.46
N VAL A 161 13.12 -1.72 -6.19
CA VAL A 161 14.36 -2.20 -5.54
C VAL A 161 14.19 -3.60 -4.97
N ALA A 162 13.02 -3.89 -4.40
CA ALA A 162 12.75 -5.13 -3.66
C ALA A 162 11.58 -5.94 -4.23
N ASN A 163 10.99 -5.54 -5.36
CA ASN A 163 9.81 -6.18 -5.95
C ASN A 163 8.61 -6.27 -5.00
N VAL A 164 8.47 -5.30 -4.09
CA VAL A 164 7.33 -5.21 -3.19
C VAL A 164 6.07 -4.88 -3.98
N GLU A 165 5.03 -5.66 -3.72
CA GLU A 165 3.75 -5.56 -4.40
C GLU A 165 2.77 -4.71 -3.60
N VAL A 166 1.79 -4.14 -4.28
CA VAL A 166 0.63 -3.50 -3.66
C VAL A 166 -0.60 -4.39 -3.85
N ASP A 167 -1.27 -4.68 -2.75
CA ASP A 167 -2.45 -5.53 -2.65
C ASP A 167 -3.63 -4.75 -2.05
N ALA A 168 -4.74 -5.43 -1.74
CA ALA A 168 -5.87 -4.77 -1.09
C ALA A 168 -5.51 -4.21 0.31
N MET A 169 -4.55 -4.82 1.02
CA MET A 169 -4.08 -4.34 2.32
C MET A 169 -3.32 -3.01 2.19
N PHE A 170 -2.55 -2.82 1.12
CA PHE A 170 -1.90 -1.54 0.83
C PHE A 170 -2.93 -0.40 0.73
N ILE A 171 -4.03 -0.61 -0.01
CA ILE A 171 -5.09 0.41 -0.14
C ILE A 171 -5.71 0.72 1.23
N THR A 172 -5.97 -0.31 2.03
CA THR A 172 -6.48 -0.17 3.39
C THR A 172 -5.52 0.63 4.28
N GLY A 173 -4.22 0.37 4.17
CA GLY A 173 -3.17 1.12 4.86
C GLY A 173 -3.13 2.59 4.45
N VAL A 174 -3.18 2.89 3.15
CA VAL A 174 -3.22 4.28 2.65
C VAL A 174 -4.45 5.01 3.18
N LEU A 175 -5.63 4.37 3.10
CA LEU A 175 -6.88 4.97 3.59
C LEU A 175 -6.82 5.24 5.11
N THR A 176 -6.20 4.33 5.87
CA THR A 176 -5.98 4.49 7.30
C THR A 176 -5.06 5.67 7.61
N VAL A 177 -3.91 5.77 6.92
CA VAL A 177 -2.97 6.90 7.07
C VAL A 177 -3.66 8.23 6.76
N VAL A 178 -4.44 8.27 5.68
CA VAL A 178 -5.22 9.46 5.30
C VAL A 178 -6.24 9.83 6.37
N GLY A 179 -6.98 8.86 6.91
CA GLY A 179 -7.97 9.06 7.97
C GLY A 179 -7.37 9.62 9.27
N TYR A 180 -6.25 9.06 9.72
CA TYR A 180 -5.54 9.60 10.88
C TYR A 180 -4.93 10.98 10.59
N SER A 181 -4.35 11.16 9.41
CA SER A 181 -3.71 12.42 9.02
C SER A 181 -4.71 13.58 9.00
N ILE A 182 -5.92 13.37 8.50
CA ILE A 182 -6.92 14.44 8.46
C ILE A 182 -7.42 14.79 9.86
N ASN A 183 -7.67 13.78 10.70
CA ASN A 183 -8.15 13.99 12.06
C ASN A 183 -7.16 14.88 12.84
N ASN A 184 -5.87 14.54 12.77
CA ASN A 184 -4.83 15.34 13.39
C ASN A 184 -4.80 16.78 12.83
N THR A 185 -4.91 16.95 11.50
CA THR A 185 -4.93 18.28 10.86
C THR A 185 -6.09 19.15 11.35
N VAL A 186 -7.29 18.57 11.48
CA VAL A 186 -8.48 19.28 11.97
C VAL A 186 -8.30 19.72 13.42
N VAL A 187 -7.81 18.84 14.30
CA VAL A 187 -7.56 19.17 15.72
C VAL A 187 -6.54 20.30 15.86
N VAL A 188 -5.44 20.24 15.13
CA VAL A 188 -4.41 21.30 15.13
C VAL A 188 -4.99 22.62 14.62
N PHE A 189 -5.71 22.61 13.52
CA PHE A 189 -6.27 23.84 12.96
C PHE A 189 -7.37 24.44 13.84
N ASP A 190 -8.18 23.62 14.51
CA ASP A 190 -9.17 24.11 15.48
C ASP A 190 -8.47 24.75 16.69
N ARG A 191 -7.36 24.18 17.17
CA ARG A 191 -6.57 24.80 18.25
C ARG A 191 -5.96 26.13 17.84
N ILE A 192 -5.43 26.23 16.60
CA ILE A 192 -4.91 27.50 16.07
C ILE A 192 -6.03 28.54 16.01
N ARG A 193 -7.23 28.15 15.57
CA ARG A 193 -8.41 29.02 15.57
C ARG A 193 -8.74 29.54 16.97
N GLU A 194 -8.84 28.63 17.93
CA GLU A 194 -9.18 28.95 19.32
C GLU A 194 -8.16 29.93 19.92
N ASN A 195 -6.87 29.67 19.75
CA ASN A 195 -5.81 30.52 20.28
C ASN A 195 -5.69 31.87 19.56
N THR A 196 -6.01 31.91 18.27
CA THR A 196 -6.14 33.17 17.53
C THR A 196 -7.31 34.00 18.07
N SER A 197 -8.45 33.35 18.35
CA SER A 197 -9.63 34.02 18.91
C SER A 197 -9.45 34.49 20.34
N LYS A 198 -8.62 33.80 21.14
CA LYS A 198 -8.25 34.19 22.51
C LYS A 198 -7.24 35.34 22.55
N GLY A 199 -6.62 35.69 21.42
CA GLY A 199 -5.64 36.77 21.37
C GLY A 199 -4.36 36.46 22.15
N ILE A 200 -3.90 35.20 22.16
CA ILE A 200 -2.70 34.78 22.91
C ILE A 200 -1.45 35.60 22.52
N SER A 201 -1.36 36.01 21.25
CA SER A 201 -0.32 36.90 20.75
C SER A 201 -0.81 37.65 19.52
N HIS A 202 -0.22 38.81 19.23
CA HIS A 202 -0.39 39.51 17.95
C HIS A 202 0.43 38.87 16.82
N ASP A 203 1.47 38.10 17.16
CA ASP A 203 2.25 37.34 16.18
C ASP A 203 1.62 35.97 15.94
N PHE A 204 1.16 35.76 14.70
CA PHE A 204 0.55 34.51 14.27
C PHE A 204 1.51 33.31 14.39
N ALA A 205 2.82 33.50 14.20
CA ALA A 205 3.79 32.42 14.34
C ALA A 205 3.85 31.91 15.80
N VAL A 206 3.80 32.82 16.77
CA VAL A 206 3.74 32.48 18.19
C VAL A 206 2.44 31.73 18.50
N THR A 207 1.30 32.20 17.99
CA THR A 207 0.01 31.52 18.17
C THR A 207 0.05 30.08 17.63
N VAL A 208 0.59 29.87 16.42
CA VAL A 208 0.71 28.55 15.82
C VAL A 208 1.63 27.65 16.66
N ASN A 209 2.78 28.14 17.10
CA ASN A 209 3.71 27.37 17.92
C ASN A 209 3.08 26.94 19.26
N CYS A 210 2.36 27.85 19.95
CA CYS A 210 1.62 27.53 21.17
C CYS A 210 0.56 26.44 20.91
N SER A 211 -0.24 26.58 19.84
CA SER A 211 -1.25 25.60 19.47
C SER A 211 -0.65 24.22 19.18
N LEU A 212 0.49 24.16 18.49
CA LEU A 212 1.20 22.91 18.23
C LEU A 212 1.63 22.25 19.54
N MET A 213 2.27 23.00 20.45
CA MET A 213 2.71 22.46 21.75
C MET A 213 1.53 21.92 22.58
N GLU A 214 0.40 22.62 22.61
CA GLU A 214 -0.81 22.17 23.30
C GLU A 214 -1.37 20.87 22.70
N THR A 215 -1.46 20.78 21.38
CA THR A 215 -1.92 19.56 20.71
C THR A 215 -0.96 18.38 20.85
N LEU A 216 0.35 18.64 20.91
CA LEU A 216 1.36 17.61 21.17
C LEU A 216 1.29 17.10 22.62
N ALA A 217 1.12 18.00 23.60
CA ALA A 217 0.97 17.65 25.00
C ALA A 217 -0.31 16.83 25.26
N LEU A 218 -1.41 17.16 24.58
CA LEU A 218 -2.66 16.39 24.66
C LEU A 218 -2.48 14.96 24.09
N ASN A 219 -1.77 14.82 22.97
CA ASN A 219 -1.49 13.53 22.36
C ASN A 219 -0.48 12.68 23.14
N SER A 220 0.40 13.30 23.95
CA SER A 220 1.38 12.58 24.78
C SER A 220 0.81 12.11 26.13
N ILE A 221 -0.15 12.86 26.68
CA ILE A 221 -0.82 12.51 27.95
C ILE A 221 -1.90 11.43 27.74
N SER A 222 -2.58 11.41 26.59
CA SER A 222 -3.60 10.37 26.29
C SER A 222 -3.01 8.99 25.92
N ARG A 223 -1.68 8.85 25.90
CA ARG A 223 -0.95 7.60 25.62
C ARG A 223 -0.34 6.94 26.88
N ARG A 224 -0.72 7.39 28.08
CA ARG A 224 -0.44 6.68 29.34
C ARG A 224 -1.71 6.15 29.97
#